data_AF-X0XZI2-F1
#
_entry.id   AF-X0XZI2-F1
#
_cell.length_a   1.000
_cell.length_b   1.000
_cell.length_c   1.000
_cell.angle_alpha   90.00
_cell.angle_beta   90.00
_cell.angle_gamma   90.00
#
_symmetry.space_group_name_H-M   'P 1'
#
loop_
_entity.id
_entity.type
_entity.pdbx_description
1 polymer ?
#
loop_
_entity_poly.entity_id
_entity_poly.type
_entity_poly.pdbx_seq_one_letter_code
_entity_poly.pdbx_strand_id
1 'polypeptide(L)'
;MRIIVCIKQVPDTEELGKVKINPATNTLKREGVSSIINPFDENAVEEALRLREKKSGEVTALSMGPPQAEEALRKTLAMGVDRAILLS
;
A
#
# COMPACT_ATOMS: atom_id res chain seq x y z
N MET A 1 7.54 -18.58 10.67
CA MET A 1 8.21 -17.25 10.53
C MET A 1 7.16 -16.14 10.57
N ARG A 2 7.50 -14.91 11.01
CA ARG A 2 6.60 -13.74 10.93
C ARG A 2 7.23 -12.68 10.04
N ILE A 3 6.50 -12.26 9.00
CA ILE A 3 6.96 -11.23 8.05
C ILE A 3 6.04 -10.02 8.16
N ILE A 4 6.63 -8.83 8.27
CA ILE A 4 5.90 -7.56 8.14
C ILE A 4 6.29 -6.93 6.82
N VAL A 5 5.30 -6.58 6.00
CA VAL A 5 5.50 -5.86 4.74
C VAL A 5 4.94 -4.45 4.91
N CYS A 6 5.83 -3.46 4.85
CA CYS A 6 5.41 -2.06 4.81
C CYS A 6 4.92 -1.75 3.39
N ILE A 7 3.69 -1.27 3.28
CA ILE A 7 3.11 -0.82 2.02
C ILE A 7 2.78 0.67 2.11
N LYS A 8 2.68 1.31 0.94
CA LYS A 8 2.28 2.70 0.83
C LYS A 8 1.23 2.86 -0.26
N GLN A 9 0.15 3.55 0.09
CA GLN A 9 -0.79 4.08 -0.90
C GLN A 9 -0.16 5.31 -1.56
N VAL A 10 -0.11 5.31 -2.89
CA VAL A 10 0.42 6.41 -3.71
C VAL A 10 -0.59 6.77 -4.81
N PRO A 11 -0.57 8.00 -5.34
CA PRO A 11 -1.31 8.31 -6.56
C PRO A 11 -0.91 7.34 -7.69
N ASP A 12 -1.87 6.99 -8.53
CA ASP A 12 -1.59 6.15 -9.70
C ASP A 12 -0.49 6.76 -10.55
N THR A 13 0.53 5.96 -10.85
CA THR A 13 1.67 6.33 -11.66
C THR A 13 1.27 6.75 -13.09
N GLU A 14 0.19 6.18 -13.63
CA GLU A 14 -0.36 6.55 -14.94
C GLU A 14 -1.04 7.93 -14.92
N GLU A 15 -1.49 8.37 -13.74
CA GLU A 15 -2.18 9.63 -13.53
C GLU A 15 -1.29 10.72 -12.90
N LEU A 16 0.02 10.48 -12.76
CA LEU A 16 0.97 11.43 -12.15
C LEU A 16 0.94 12.81 -12.79
N GLY A 17 0.68 12.91 -14.10
CA GLY A 17 0.55 14.20 -14.81
C GLY A 17 -0.65 15.04 -14.36
N LYS A 18 -1.64 14.44 -13.67
CA LYS A 18 -2.79 15.13 -13.09
C LYS A 18 -2.56 15.61 -11.66
N VAL A 19 -1.48 15.14 -11.02
CA VAL A 19 -1.13 15.54 -9.65
C VAL A 19 -0.64 16.99 -9.67
N LYS A 20 -1.25 17.85 -8.85
CA LYS A 20 -0.91 19.27 -8.76
C LYS A 20 -0.44 19.62 -7.35
N ILE A 21 0.34 20.68 -7.22
CA ILE A 21 0.66 21.27 -5.91
C ILE A 21 -0.35 22.37 -5.62
N ASN A 22 -0.90 22.37 -4.40
CA ASN A 22 -1.69 23.48 -3.90
C ASN A 22 -0.74 24.66 -3.59
N PRO A 23 -0.84 25.80 -4.30
CA PRO A 23 0.08 26.92 -4.10
C PRO A 23 -0.07 27.60 -2.74
N ALA A 24 -1.19 27.43 -2.04
CA ALA A 24 -1.42 28.02 -0.73
C ALA A 24 -0.85 27.17 0.42
N THR A 25 -0.92 25.84 0.30
CA THR A 25 -0.52 24.91 1.37
C THR A 25 0.78 24.17 1.07
N ASN A 26 1.31 24.27 -0.15
CA ASN A 26 2.43 23.49 -0.66
C ASN A 26 2.24 21.96 -0.51
N THR A 27 0.99 21.51 -0.43
CA THR A 27 0.63 20.09 -0.38
C THR A 27 0.17 19.58 -1.74
N LEU A 28 0.23 18.28 -1.95
CA LEU A 28 -0.27 17.66 -3.18
C LEU A 28 -1.80 17.68 -3.20
N LYS A 29 -2.39 18.24 -4.25
CA LYS A 29 -3.79 18.01 -4.63
C LYS A 29 -3.89 16.69 -5.38
N ARG A 30 -4.65 15.77 -4.79
CA ARG A 30 -4.91 14.42 -5.29
C ARG A 30 -6.39 14.19 -5.63
N GLU A 31 -7.17 15.27 -5.70
CA GLU A 31 -8.59 15.25 -6.06
C GLU A 31 -8.75 14.69 -7.48
N GLY A 32 -9.51 13.60 -7.62
CA GLY A 32 -9.76 12.95 -8.92
C GLY A 32 -8.62 12.12 -9.48
N VAL A 33 -7.57 11.85 -8.69
CA VAL A 33 -6.49 10.90 -9.04
C VAL A 33 -6.68 9.63 -8.24
N SER A 34 -6.83 8.50 -8.93
CA SER A 34 -6.94 7.20 -8.26
C SER A 34 -5.66 6.89 -7.45
N SER A 35 -5.80 6.09 -6.39
CA SER A 35 -4.68 5.72 -5.53
C SER A 35 -4.47 4.21 -5.56
N ILE A 36 -3.21 3.79 -5.69
CA ILE A 36 -2.80 2.39 -5.81
C ILE A 36 -1.84 2.02 -4.69
N ILE A 37 -1.61 0.72 -4.49
CA ILE A 37 -0.43 0.26 -3.75
C ILE A 37 0.79 0.63 -4.60
N ASN A 38 1.81 1.22 -3.99
CA ASN A 38 3.08 1.47 -4.68
C ASN A 38 3.57 0.18 -5.38
N PRO A 39 3.85 0.19 -6.68
CA PRO A 39 4.17 -1.04 -7.43
C PRO A 39 5.33 -1.85 -6.86
N PHE A 40 6.32 -1.19 -6.24
CA PHE A 40 7.42 -1.89 -5.56
C PHE A 40 6.97 -2.63 -4.31
N ASP A 41 5.95 -2.12 -3.62
CA ASP A 41 5.41 -2.73 -2.42
C ASP A 41 4.55 -3.95 -2.80
N GLU A 42 3.90 -3.95 -3.97
CA GLU A 42 3.22 -5.13 -4.52
C GLU A 42 4.22 -6.29 -4.73
N ASN A 43 5.41 -6.00 -5.25
CA ASN A 43 6.49 -7.00 -5.37
C ASN A 43 6.95 -7.51 -3.99
N ALA A 44 7.00 -6.63 -2.98
CA ALA A 44 7.37 -7.02 -1.62
C ALA A 44 6.31 -7.91 -0.96
N VAL A 45 5.02 -7.64 -1.19
CA VAL A 45 3.92 -8.49 -0.76
C VAL A 45 4.03 -9.87 -1.42
N GLU A 46 4.23 -9.93 -2.73
CA GLU A 46 4.38 -11.18 -3.47
C GLU A 46 5.55 -12.04 -2.93
N GLU A 47 6.72 -11.46 -2.72
CA GLU A 47 7.86 -12.21 -2.19
C GLU A 47 7.62 -12.69 -0.74
N ALA A 48 6.93 -11.90 0.08
CA ALA A 48 6.56 -12.32 1.42
C ALA A 48 5.61 -13.53 1.40
N LEU A 49 4.64 -13.55 0.47
CA LEU A 49 3.72 -14.68 0.29
C LEU A 49 4.49 -15.94 -0.16
N ARG A 50 5.40 -15.82 -1.14
CA ARG A 50 6.28 -16.92 -1.57
C ARG A 50 7.15 -17.48 -0.44
N LEU A 51 7.70 -16.60 0.39
CA LEU A 51 8.48 -17.00 1.55
C LEU A 51 7.62 -17.71 2.60
N ARG A 52 6.39 -17.24 2.83
CA ARG A 52 5.42 -17.88 3.71
C ARG A 52 5.08 -19.30 3.24
N GLU A 53 4.84 -19.49 1.94
CA GLU A 53 4.55 -20.80 1.35
C GLU A 53 5.71 -21.79 1.56
N LYS A 54 6.96 -21.35 1.36
CA LYS A 54 8.15 -22.21 1.46
C LYS A 54 8.54 -22.56 2.89
N LYS A 55 8.33 -21.64 3.84
CA LYS A 55 8.89 -21.75 5.21
C LYS A 55 7.83 -21.86 6.30
N SER A 56 6.55 -21.82 5.94
CA SER A 56 5.41 -21.67 6.84
C SER A 56 5.48 -20.42 7.73
N GLY A 57 4.36 -19.74 7.90
CA GLY A 57 4.35 -18.51 8.69
C GLY A 57 3.14 -17.65 8.45
N GLU A 58 3.30 -16.39 8.84
CA GLU A 58 2.26 -15.37 8.79
C GLU A 58 2.86 -14.09 8.20
N VAL A 59 2.12 -13.45 7.29
CA VAL A 59 2.45 -12.17 6.66
C VAL A 59 1.48 -11.12 7.19
N THR A 60 2.01 -10.01 7.67
CA THR A 60 1.23 -8.83 8.08
C THR A 60 1.59 -7.65 7.18
N ALA A 61 0.59 -7.05 6.53
CA ALA A 61 0.76 -5.77 5.85
C ALA A 61 0.60 -4.61 6.84
N LEU A 62 1.48 -3.62 6.76
CA LEU A 62 1.44 -2.40 7.57
C LEU A 62 1.46 -1.19 6.65
N SER A 63 0.53 -0.27 6.85
CA SER A 63 0.52 1.03 6.17
C SER A 63 0.35 2.13 7.19
N MET A 64 1.11 3.22 7.02
CA MET A 64 0.91 4.46 7.77
C MET A 64 0.33 5.52 6.84
N GLY A 65 -0.82 6.06 7.19
CA GLY A 65 -1.49 7.04 6.34
C GLY A 65 -2.91 7.38 6.80
N PRO A 66 -3.59 8.29 6.09
CA PRO A 66 -4.97 8.65 6.37
C PRO A 66 -5.91 7.44 6.20
N PRO A 67 -7.17 7.51 6.67
CA PRO A 67 -8.12 6.40 6.62
C PRO A 67 -8.30 5.74 5.24
N GLN A 68 -8.16 6.51 4.14
CA GLN A 68 -8.20 5.99 2.76
C GLN A 68 -7.11 4.93 2.45
N ALA A 69 -6.02 4.87 3.20
CA ALA A 69 -4.99 3.84 3.04
C ALA A 69 -5.49 2.44 3.44
N GLU A 70 -6.64 2.35 4.12
CA GLU A 70 -7.33 1.09 4.41
C GLU A 70 -7.67 0.32 3.12
N GLU A 71 -8.00 1.00 2.03
CA GLU A 71 -8.30 0.34 0.74
C GLU A 71 -7.09 -0.43 0.19
N ALA A 72 -5.91 0.18 0.26
CA ALA A 72 -4.65 -0.46 -0.12
C ALA A 72 -4.38 -1.70 0.75
N LEU A 73 -4.61 -1.60 2.06
CA LEU A 73 -4.48 -2.73 2.98
C LEU A 73 -5.48 -3.86 2.67
N ARG A 74 -6.75 -3.52 2.38
CA ARG A 74 -7.76 -4.51 1.96
C ARG A 74 -7.36 -5.23 0.67
N LYS A 75 -6.74 -4.54 -0.29
CA LYS A 75 -6.18 -5.18 -1.50
C LYS A 75 -5.09 -6.20 -1.14
N THR A 76 -4.22 -5.92 -0.17
CA THR A 76 -3.23 -6.92 0.29
C THR A 76 -3.85 -8.14 0.96
N LEU A 77 -4.94 -7.98 1.73
CA LEU A 77 -5.69 -9.11 2.28
C LEU A 77 -6.28 -9.98 1.14
N ALA A 78 -6.82 -9.34 0.09
CA ALA A 78 -7.31 -10.04 -1.08
C ALA A 78 -6.19 -10.78 -1.87
N MET A 79 -4.96 -10.27 -1.85
CA MET A 79 -3.78 -10.96 -2.40
C MET A 79 -3.36 -12.18 -1.56
N GLY A 80 -3.86 -12.32 -0.33
CA GLY A 80 -3.59 -13.46 0.54
C GLY A 80 -2.73 -13.16 1.75
N VAL A 81 -2.48 -11.89 2.10
CA VAL A 81 -1.87 -11.49 3.38
C VAL A 81 -2.79 -11.87 4.54
N ASP A 82 -2.22 -12.36 5.64
CA ASP A 82 -2.98 -12.90 6.78
C ASP A 82 -3.60 -11.79 7.64
N ARG A 83 -2.87 -10.67 7.83
CA ARG A 83 -3.29 -9.55 8.68
C ARG A 83 -2.91 -8.21 8.07
N ALA A 84 -3.70 -7.19 8.35
CA ALA A 84 -3.42 -5.81 7.95
C ALA A 84 -3.50 -4.86 9.15
N ILE A 85 -2.59 -3.89 9.20
CA ILE A 85 -2.54 -2.86 10.23
C ILE A 85 -2.50 -1.49 9.55
N LEU A 86 -3.47 -0.66 9.87
CA LEU A 86 -3.46 0.76 9.53
C LEU A 86 -2.96 1.55 10.75
N LEU A 87 -1.89 2.32 10.57
CA LEU A 87 -1.44 3.34 11.50
C LEU A 87 -1.93 4.71 10.97
N SER A 88 -3.00 5.23 11.55
CA SER A 88 -3.67 6.46 11.11
C SER A 88 -3.66 7.53 12.20
#